data_AF-A0A4E0QW40-F1
#
_entry.id   AF-A0A4E0QW40-F1
#
_cell.length_a   1.000
_cell.length_b   1.000
_cell.length_c   1.000
_cell.angle_alpha   90.00
_cell.angle_beta   90.00
_cell.angle_gamma   90.00
#
_symmetry.space_group_name_H-M   'P 1'
#
loop_
_entity.id
_entity.type
_entity.pdbx_description
1 polymer ?
#
loop_
_entity_poly.entity_id
_entity_poly.type
_entity_poly.pdbx_seq_one_letter_code
_entity_poly.pdbx_strand_id
1 'polypeptide(L)'
;MERDTIIKKDEYAKAGIKEYYILDAQRERTQFFRLNKTRRIAIKHQKGGIIKSKVLPGFQFRISDLFDKPSIDEMVENKVYQQFVMPNYLREKQARILAEQRAKQLAEQLRLMEHRN
;
A
#
# COMPACT_ATOMS: atom_id res chain seq x y z
N MET A 1 -7.92 29.96 -15.67
CA MET A 1 -8.37 28.61 -15.26
C MET A 1 -8.17 28.49 -13.76
N GLU A 2 -9.09 29.02 -12.95
CA GLU A 2 -8.85 29.18 -11.49
C GLU A 2 -10.10 28.91 -10.63
N ARG A 3 -11.06 28.13 -11.15
CA ARG A 3 -12.32 27.83 -10.44
C ARG A 3 -12.45 26.42 -9.89
N ASP A 4 -11.53 25.50 -10.18
CA ASP A 4 -11.83 24.06 -10.00
C ASP A 4 -11.18 23.37 -8.78
N THR A 5 -10.35 24.06 -7.99
CA THR A 5 -9.72 23.43 -6.80
C THR A 5 -10.30 23.87 -5.47
N ILE A 6 -11.01 25.00 -5.41
CA ILE A 6 -11.34 25.66 -4.13
C ILE A 6 -12.84 25.58 -3.77
N ILE A 7 -13.75 25.55 -4.75
CA ILE A 7 -15.20 25.60 -4.48
C ILE A 7 -15.79 24.22 -4.08
N LYS A 8 -15.25 23.11 -4.60
CA LYS A 8 -15.76 21.75 -4.30
C LYS A 8 -15.37 21.22 -2.90
N LYS A 9 -14.44 21.87 -2.19
CA LYS A 9 -13.91 21.37 -0.90
C LYS A 9 -14.97 21.41 0.21
N ASP A 10 -15.82 22.44 0.22
CA ASP A 10 -16.90 22.59 1.19
C ASP A 10 -18.11 21.73 0.84
N GLU A 11 -18.35 21.49 -0.46
CA GLU A 11 -19.39 20.59 -0.93
C GLU A 11 -19.13 19.14 -0.49
N TYR A 12 -17.88 18.66 -0.55
CA TYR A 12 -17.54 17.31 -0.07
C TYR A 12 -17.75 17.14 1.44
N ALA A 13 -17.47 18.18 2.23
CA ALA A 13 -17.74 18.14 3.66
C ALA A 13 -19.26 18.17 3.96
N LYS A 14 -20.02 18.98 3.23
CA LYS A 14 -21.50 19.03 3.31
C LYS A 14 -22.14 17.73 2.84
N ALA A 15 -21.55 17.03 1.87
CA ALA A 15 -21.98 15.73 1.38
C ALA A 15 -21.61 14.55 2.32
N GLY A 16 -20.95 14.82 3.45
CA GLY A 16 -20.64 13.79 4.46
C GLY A 16 -19.49 12.85 4.07
N ILE A 17 -18.64 13.23 3.10
CA ILE A 17 -17.51 12.42 2.69
C ILE A 17 -16.50 12.33 3.85
N LYS A 18 -16.33 11.11 4.37
CA LYS A 18 -15.53 10.86 5.58
C LYS A 18 -14.04 11.08 5.38
N GLU A 19 -13.50 10.79 4.19
CA GLU A 19 -12.10 11.02 3.83
C GLU A 19 -12.00 11.40 2.35
N TYR A 20 -11.12 12.35 2.03
CA TYR A 20 -10.82 12.71 0.65
C TYR A 20 -9.37 13.18 0.49
N TYR A 21 -8.83 12.94 -0.70
CA TYR A 21 -7.44 13.20 -1.04
C TYR A 21 -7.39 14.09 -2.28
N ILE A 22 -6.70 15.21 -2.18
CA ILE A 22 -6.42 16.11 -3.30
C ILE A 22 -5.01 15.78 -3.74
N LEU A 23 -4.88 15.29 -4.96
CA LEU A 23 -3.60 14.96 -5.57
C LEU A 23 -3.29 16.01 -6.63
N ASP A 24 -2.08 16.55 -6.58
CA ASP A 24 -1.56 17.50 -7.54
C ASP A 24 -0.31 16.92 -8.18
N ALA A 25 -0.25 16.88 -9.51
CA ALA A 25 0.86 16.30 -10.25
C ALA A 25 2.20 16.97 -9.92
N GLN A 26 2.18 18.26 -9.56
CA GLN A 26 3.37 19.03 -9.17
C GLN A 26 3.69 18.92 -7.68
N ARG A 27 2.98 18.09 -6.92
CA ARG A 27 3.10 17.87 -5.46
C ARG A 27 2.69 19.06 -4.58
N GLU A 28 2.77 20.30 -5.07
CA GLU A 28 2.57 21.54 -4.31
C GLU A 28 1.21 21.63 -3.61
N ARG A 29 0.15 21.14 -4.25
CA ARG A 29 -1.23 21.23 -3.72
C ARG A 29 -1.76 19.89 -3.21
N THR A 30 -0.89 18.89 -3.02
CA THR A 30 -1.30 17.58 -2.52
C THR A 30 -1.68 17.68 -1.04
N GLN A 31 -2.93 17.36 -0.73
CA GLN A 31 -3.49 17.49 0.61
C GLN A 31 -4.44 16.34 0.94
N PHE A 32 -4.37 15.84 2.18
CA PHE A 32 -5.17 14.72 2.64
C PHE A 32 -6.07 15.16 3.80
N PHE A 33 -7.35 14.85 3.72
CA PHE A 33 -8.33 15.33 4.68
C PHE A 33 -9.28 14.25 5.17
N ARG A 34 -9.71 14.38 6.42
CA ARG A 34 -10.73 13.57 7.06
C ARG A 34 -11.82 14.48 7.64
N LEU A 35 -13.07 14.05 7.54
CA LEU A 35 -14.18 14.68 8.23
C LEU A 35 -14.27 14.15 9.67
N ASN A 36 -14.35 15.06 10.63
CA ASN A 36 -14.62 14.76 12.04
C ASN A 36 -15.82 15.60 12.50
N LYS A 37 -16.95 14.93 12.71
CA LYS A 37 -18.26 15.55 12.90
C LYS A 37 -18.58 16.46 11.71
N THR A 38 -18.39 17.77 11.87
CA THR A 38 -18.63 18.80 10.84
C THR A 38 -17.36 19.50 10.37
N ARG A 39 -16.19 19.19 10.98
CA ARG A 39 -14.93 19.86 10.66
C ARG A 39 -13.99 18.95 9.89
N ARG A 40 -13.32 19.52 8.90
CA ARG A 40 -12.25 18.87 8.17
C ARG A 40 -10.94 18.96 8.95
N ILE A 41 -10.23 17.85 9.07
CA ILE A 41 -8.94 17.75 9.72
C ILE A 41 -7.92 17.21 8.70
N ALA A 42 -6.76 17.86 8.62
CA ALA A 42 -5.65 17.37 7.80
C ALA A 42 -5.15 16.02 8.33
N ILE A 43 -4.94 15.06 7.43
CA ILE A 43 -4.39 13.75 7.77
C ILE A 43 -2.87 13.88 7.86
N LYS A 44 -2.32 13.65 9.06
CA LYS A 44 -0.88 13.54 9.26
C LYS A 44 -0.39 12.18 8.77
N HIS A 45 0.71 12.19 8.04
CA HIS A 45 1.41 10.96 7.67
C HIS A 45 2.14 10.37 8.87
N GLN A 46 2.32 9.05 8.85
CA GLN A 46 3.16 8.32 9.78
C GLN A 46 4.64 8.42 9.38
N LYS A 47 5.51 7.75 10.13
CA LYS A 47 6.93 7.61 9.79
C LYS A 47 7.09 7.06 8.37
N GLY A 48 8.02 7.64 7.61
CA GLY A 48 8.26 7.26 6.22
C GLY A 48 7.20 7.75 5.23
N GLY A 49 6.39 8.75 5.61
CA GLY A 49 5.42 9.39 4.69
C GLY A 49 4.20 8.52 4.38
N ILE A 50 3.84 7.59 5.27
CA ILE A 50 2.73 6.65 5.05
C ILE A 50 1.42 7.28 5.53
N ILE A 51 0.42 7.36 4.65
CA ILE A 51 -0.96 7.69 4.98
C ILE A 51 -1.74 6.39 5.20
N LYS A 52 -2.50 6.32 6.29
CA LYS A 52 -3.43 5.21 6.57
C LYS A 52 -4.85 5.73 6.63
N SER A 53 -5.74 5.12 5.86
CA SER A 53 -7.16 5.43 5.93
C SER A 53 -7.75 4.90 7.23
N LYS A 54 -8.64 5.69 7.86
CA LYS A 54 -9.50 5.21 8.95
C LYS A 54 -10.86 4.78 8.43
N VAL A 55 -11.24 5.21 7.23
CA VAL A 55 -12.52 4.86 6.59
C VAL A 55 -12.43 3.50 5.89
N LEU A 56 -11.26 3.19 5.32
CA LEU A 56 -10.96 1.93 4.64
C LEU A 56 -9.84 1.21 5.42
N PRO A 57 -10.17 0.34 6.39
CA PRO A 57 -9.19 -0.44 7.12
C PRO A 57 -8.30 -1.24 6.16
N GLY A 58 -6.98 -1.21 6.38
CA GLY A 58 -6.00 -1.87 5.50
C GLY A 58 -5.57 -1.05 4.28
N PHE A 59 -6.30 0.02 3.92
CA PHE A 59 -5.88 0.93 2.86
C PHE A 59 -4.84 1.92 3.37
N GLN A 60 -3.65 1.86 2.78
CA GLN A 60 -2.53 2.73 3.11
C GLN A 60 -1.62 2.93 1.91
N PHE A 61 -0.92 4.05 1.86
CA PHE A 61 0.03 4.35 0.79
C PHE A 61 1.13 5.28 1.27
N ARG A 62 2.28 5.24 0.61
CA ARG A 62 3.37 6.20 0.83
C ARG A 62 3.17 7.39 -0.10
N ILE A 63 3.35 8.61 0.43
CA ILE A 63 3.14 9.85 -0.36
C ILE A 63 4.10 9.91 -1.56
N SER A 64 5.36 9.49 -1.41
CA SER A 64 6.34 9.45 -2.50
C SER A 64 5.85 8.57 -3.67
N ASP A 65 5.29 7.42 -3.35
CA ASP A 65 4.90 6.41 -4.33
C ASP A 65 3.70 6.85 -5.20
N LEU A 66 2.94 7.87 -4.78
CA LEU A 66 1.93 8.51 -5.63
C LEU A 66 2.54 9.16 -6.88
N PHE A 67 3.80 9.58 -6.78
CA PHE A 67 4.51 10.29 -7.83
C PHE A 67 5.56 9.43 -8.50
N ASP A 68 6.26 8.63 -7.71
CA ASP A 68 7.34 7.76 -8.18
C ASP A 68 6.77 6.55 -8.95
N LYS A 69 5.49 6.21 -8.72
CA LYS A 69 4.72 5.18 -9.43
C LYS A 69 5.50 3.85 -9.54
N PRO A 70 5.80 3.20 -8.40
CA PRO A 70 6.49 1.92 -8.40
C PRO A 70 5.71 0.87 -9.19
N SER A 71 6.43 -0.06 -9.78
CA SER A 71 5.86 -1.21 -10.48
C SER A 71 5.08 -2.11 -9.52
N ILE A 72 4.19 -2.94 -10.07
CA ILE A 72 3.41 -3.90 -9.27
C ILE A 72 4.35 -4.85 -8.52
N ASP A 73 5.44 -5.29 -9.15
CA ASP A 73 6.42 -6.19 -8.51
C ASP A 73 7.09 -5.54 -7.29
N GLU A 74 7.52 -4.29 -7.41
CA GLU A 74 8.08 -3.52 -6.28
C GLU A 74 7.04 -3.30 -5.16
N MET A 75 5.78 -3.10 -5.53
CA MET A 75 4.71 -2.96 -4.55
C MET A 75 4.45 -4.28 -3.81
N VAL A 76 4.45 -5.42 -4.51
CA VAL A 76 4.27 -6.75 -3.91
C VAL A 76 5.33 -7.06 -2.86
N GLU A 77 6.57 -6.63 -3.06
CA GLU A 77 7.67 -6.86 -2.11
C GLU A 77 7.71 -5.84 -0.96
N ASN A 78 6.94 -4.76 -1.06
CA ASN A 78 6.90 -3.70 -0.07
C ASN A 78 5.81 -3.94 0.99
N LYS A 79 6.23 -3.99 2.27
CA LYS A 79 5.34 -4.19 3.43
C LYS A 79 4.18 -3.19 3.53
N VAL A 80 4.29 -2.02 2.90
CA VAL A 80 3.20 -1.03 2.86
C VAL A 80 2.01 -1.57 2.05
N TYR A 81 2.24 -2.36 1.01
CA TYR A 81 1.25 -2.74 0.00
C TYR A 81 0.88 -4.23 0.02
N GLN A 82 1.72 -5.08 0.60
CA GLN A 82 1.56 -6.54 0.67
C GLN A 82 0.16 -7.03 1.09
N GLN A 83 -0.53 -6.29 1.96
CA GLN A 83 -1.84 -6.70 2.47
C GLN A 83 -2.98 -6.54 1.46
N PHE A 84 -2.80 -5.76 0.39
CA PHE A 84 -3.85 -5.49 -0.58
C PHE A 84 -3.40 -5.65 -2.05
N VAL A 85 -2.11 -5.60 -2.36
CA VAL A 85 -1.59 -5.90 -3.70
C VAL A 85 -1.39 -7.41 -3.83
N MET A 86 -2.30 -8.05 -4.58
CA MET A 86 -2.24 -9.45 -5.00
C MET A 86 -1.97 -10.46 -3.85
N PRO A 87 -2.86 -10.54 -2.83
CA PRO A 87 -2.67 -11.42 -1.67
C PRO A 87 -2.62 -12.92 -2.03
N ASN A 88 -3.21 -13.34 -3.15
CA ASN A 88 -3.15 -14.72 -3.62
C ASN A 88 -1.81 -15.05 -4.29
N TYR A 89 -1.28 -14.11 -5.09
CA TYR A 89 0.03 -14.24 -5.72
C TYR A 89 1.16 -14.40 -4.68
N LEU A 90 1.11 -13.61 -3.60
CA LEU A 90 2.08 -13.73 -2.50
C LEU A 90 2.04 -15.10 -1.82
N ARG A 91 0.84 -15.64 -1.58
CA ARG A 91 0.66 -16.98 -0.99
C ARG A 91 1.22 -18.06 -1.90
N GLU A 92 0.94 -17.99 -3.19
CA GLU A 92 1.46 -18.93 -4.18
C GLU A 92 2.99 -18.84 -4.32
N LYS A 93 3.55 -17.63 -4.40
CA LYS A 93 5.00 -17.39 -4.44
C LYS A 93 5.69 -18.01 -3.21
N GLN A 94 5.16 -17.80 -2.01
CA GLN A 94 5.70 -18.39 -0.78
C GLN A 94 5.60 -19.92 -0.76
N ALA A 95 4.46 -20.48 -1.17
CA ALA A 95 4.29 -21.94 -1.24
C ALA A 95 5.29 -22.60 -2.19
N ARG A 96 5.56 -21.98 -3.35
CA ARG A 96 6.55 -22.47 -4.31
C ARG A 96 7.96 -22.43 -3.75
N ILE A 97 8.37 -21.30 -3.14
CA ILE A 97 9.70 -21.18 -2.51
C ILE A 97 9.89 -22.24 -1.42
N LEU A 98 8.87 -22.46 -0.58
CA LEU A 98 8.93 -23.47 0.48
C LEU A 98 9.03 -24.90 -0.08
N ALA A 99 8.27 -25.21 -1.13
CA ALA A 99 8.33 -26.50 -1.81
C ALA A 99 9.72 -26.76 -2.41
N GLU A 100 10.31 -25.76 -3.06
CA GLU A 100 11.67 -25.85 -3.61
C GLU A 100 12.73 -26.04 -2.52
N GLN A 101 12.62 -25.33 -1.40
CA GLN A 101 13.53 -25.50 -0.26
C GLN A 101 13.45 -26.92 0.32
N ARG A 102 12.24 -27.45 0.50
CA ARG A 102 12.03 -28.83 0.98
C ARG A 102 12.59 -29.86 0.00
N ALA A 103 12.37 -29.65 -1.30
CA ALA A 103 12.91 -30.54 -2.33
C ALA A 103 14.45 -30.55 -2.31
N LYS A 104 15.08 -29.38 -2.17
CA LYS A 104 16.55 -29.28 -2.05
C LYS A 104 17.07 -29.97 -0.79
N GLN A 105 16.43 -29.74 0.36
CA GLN A 105 16.81 -30.38 1.63
C GLN A 105 16.70 -31.90 1.56
N LEU A 106 15.62 -32.42 0.97
CA LEU A 106 15.43 -33.86 0.82
C LEU A 106 16.48 -34.46 -0.12
N ALA A 107 16.76 -33.81 -1.26
CA ALA A 107 17.79 -34.25 -2.19
C ALA A 107 19.18 -34.27 -1.56
N GLU A 108 19.51 -33.29 -0.72
CA GLU A 108 20.76 -33.23 0.02
C GLU A 108 20.85 -34.34 1.09
N GLN A 109 19.77 -34.58 1.83
CA GLN A 109 19.69 -35.69 2.79
C GLN A 109 19.87 -37.05 2.11
N LEU A 110 19.24 -37.27 0.96
CA LEU A 110 19.39 -38.50 0.18
C LEU A 110 20.83 -38.69 -0.30
N ARG A 111 21.46 -37.64 -0.85
CA ARG A 111 22.88 -37.69 -1.24
C ARG A 111 23.82 -38.03 -0.08
N LEU A 112 23.57 -37.46 1.10
CA LEU A 112 24.35 -37.74 2.30
C LEU A 112 24.15 -39.16 2.83
N MET A 113 22.97 -39.76 2.64
CA MET A 113 22.72 -41.17 2.97
C MET A 113 23.40 -42.11 1.96
N GLU A 114 23.37 -41.79 0.66
CA GLU A 114 24.03 -42.58 -0.38
C GLU A 114 25.56 -42.59 -0.25
N HIS A 115 26.18 -41.47 0.17
CA HIS A 115 27.62 -41.42 0.41
C HIS A 115 28.09 -42.10 1.71
N ARG A 116 27.17 -42.54 2.56
CA ARG A 116 27.47 -43.13 3.88
C ARG A 116 27.32 -44.66 3.92
N ASN A 117 26.83 -45.25 2.82
CA ASN A 117 26.80 -46.70 2.57
C ASN A 117 27.95 -47.08 1.63
#